data_AF-A0A4Y1ZEA4-F1
#
_entry.id   AF-A0A4Y1ZEA4-F1
#
_cell.length_a   1.000
_cell.length_b   1.000
_cell.length_c   1.000
_cell.angle_alpha   90.00
_cell.angle_beta   90.00
_cell.angle_gamma   90.00
#
_symmetry.space_group_name_H-M   'P 1'
#
loop_
_entity.id
_entity.type
_entity.pdbx_description
1 polymer ?
#
loop_
_entity_poly.entity_id
_entity_poly.type
_entity_poly.pdbx_seq_one_letter_code
_entity_poly.pdbx_strand_id
1 'polypeptide(L)'
;MRKILKGIKKIRFWMTFGQSYLTHLKVLENVGMTSIEPIEFEGKQIVPLQFLKAVLPDPASLGPRTKGKTNIGCIFQGVKDDKPRTYSVYNVCDHQECYKEVGSQAISYTTGVPAMIGAAMIMTGKWKRPGVYNIEEFDPDPFMDALNQFGLPWHEDFAPTLVD
;
A
#
# COMPACT_ATOMS: atom_id res chain seq x y z
N MET A 1 11.02 -15.76 -2.25
CA MET A 1 11.76 -14.67 -2.92
C MET A 1 12.83 -15.12 -3.92
N ARG A 2 14.02 -15.66 -3.56
CA ARG A 2 15.07 -16.03 -4.56
C ARG A 2 14.62 -17.07 -5.62
N LYS A 3 13.60 -17.88 -5.32
CA LYS A 3 13.04 -18.85 -6.28
C LYS A 3 12.19 -18.22 -7.39
N ILE A 4 11.64 -17.01 -7.17
CA ILE A 4 10.60 -16.45 -8.04
C ILE A 4 11.17 -15.33 -8.92
N LEU A 5 11.77 -14.30 -8.32
CA LEU A 5 12.52 -13.27 -9.04
C LEU A 5 13.98 -13.70 -9.21
N LYS A 6 14.26 -14.45 -10.28
CA LYS A 6 15.58 -14.99 -10.58
C LYS A 6 16.59 -13.88 -10.87
N GLY A 7 17.80 -14.00 -10.33
CA GLY A 7 18.90 -13.05 -10.61
C GLY A 7 18.81 -11.70 -9.89
N ILE A 8 17.84 -11.52 -8.97
CA ILE A 8 17.70 -10.27 -8.23
C ILE A 8 18.89 -10.03 -7.29
N LYS A 9 19.47 -8.83 -7.36
CA LYS A 9 20.65 -8.43 -6.55
C LYS A 9 20.30 -7.54 -5.36
N LYS A 10 19.27 -6.70 -5.49
CA LYS A 10 18.85 -5.71 -4.48
C LYS A 10 17.35 -5.44 -4.61
N ILE A 11 16.66 -5.33 -3.47
CA ILE A 11 15.26 -4.90 -3.35
C ILE A 11 15.22 -3.84 -2.25
N ARG A 12 14.51 -2.74 -2.49
CA ARG A 12 14.26 -1.68 -1.51
C ARG A 12 12.78 -1.33 -1.52
N PHE A 13 12.27 -0.90 -0.37
CA PHE A 13 10.93 -0.35 -0.23
C PHE A 13 11.06 1.05 0.37
N TRP A 14 10.36 2.02 -0.22
CA TRP A 14 10.35 3.40 0.23
C TRP A 14 8.91 3.85 0.47
N MET A 15 8.72 4.69 1.48
CA MET A 15 7.43 5.26 1.83
C MET A 15 7.61 6.75 2.13
N THR A 16 6.66 7.57 1.69
CA THR A 16 6.68 9.01 1.92
C THR A 16 6.21 9.36 3.32
N PHE A 17 6.98 10.19 4.03
CA PHE A 17 6.56 10.78 5.30
C PHE A 17 6.77 12.30 5.26
N GLY A 18 5.69 13.06 5.46
CA GLY A 18 5.78 14.51 5.60
C GLY A 18 6.43 14.89 6.93
N GLN A 19 7.21 15.97 6.95
CA GLN A 19 7.90 16.42 8.16
C GLN A 19 6.93 16.68 9.32
N SER A 20 5.77 17.28 9.03
CA SER A 20 4.72 17.52 10.03
C SER A 20 4.25 16.22 10.68
N TYR A 21 4.03 15.15 9.89
CA TYR A 21 3.64 13.85 10.44
C TYR A 21 4.70 13.29 11.39
N LEU A 22 5.97 13.33 10.98
CA LEU A 22 7.09 12.85 11.80
C LEU A 22 7.21 13.64 13.11
N THR A 23 7.03 14.97 13.05
CA THR A 23 7.04 15.82 14.24
C THR A 23 5.92 15.46 15.21
N HIS A 24 4.69 15.27 14.74
CA HIS A 24 3.56 14.89 15.61
C HIS A 24 3.77 13.51 16.24
N LEU A 25 4.24 12.53 15.46
CA LEU A 25 4.55 11.20 15.99
C LEU A 25 5.63 11.30 17.08
N LYS A 26 6.68 12.09 16.85
CA LYS A 26 7.76 12.26 17.81
C LYS A 26 7.30 12.93 19.10
N VAL A 27 6.41 13.93 18.99
CA VAL A 27 5.81 14.57 20.17
C VAL A 27 5.00 13.56 20.98
N LEU A 28 4.10 12.80 20.33
CA LEU A 28 3.26 11.79 20.99
C LEU A 28 4.11 10.70 21.67
N GLU A 29 5.19 10.27 21.02
CA GLU A 29 6.15 9.33 21.60
C GLU A 29 6.85 9.93 22.83
N ASN A 30 7.38 11.15 22.72
CA ASN A 30 8.13 11.81 23.79
C ASN A 30 7.29 12.03 25.06
N VAL A 31 5.98 12.26 24.92
CA VAL A 31 5.06 12.41 26.07
C VAL A 31 4.48 11.07 26.55
N GLY A 32 4.90 9.94 25.98
CA GLY A 32 4.49 8.59 26.39
C GLY A 32 3.12 8.15 25.87
N MET A 33 2.46 8.92 25.02
CA MET A 33 1.11 8.63 24.51
C MET A 33 1.06 7.42 23.57
N THR A 34 2.20 6.99 23.04
CA THR A 34 2.33 5.77 22.24
C THR A 34 2.68 4.53 23.05
N SER A 35 2.79 4.64 24.39
CA SER A 35 3.12 3.52 25.26
C SER A 35 2.01 2.46 25.29
N ILE A 36 2.42 1.20 25.31
CA ILE A 36 1.55 0.03 25.54
C ILE A 36 1.51 -0.39 27.01
N GLU A 37 2.41 0.14 27.83
CA GLU A 37 2.47 -0.15 29.26
C GLU A 37 1.36 0.61 30.00
N PRO A 38 0.56 -0.07 30.84
CA PRO A 38 -0.46 0.59 31.65
C PRO A 38 0.14 1.58 32.66
N ILE A 39 -0.59 2.67 32.90
CA ILE A 39 -0.33 3.61 33.99
C ILE A 39 -1.55 3.71 34.91
N GLU A 40 -1.32 3.99 36.19
CA GLU A 40 -2.40 4.30 37.13
C GLU A 40 -2.81 5.78 37.01
N PHE A 41 -4.08 6.02 36.74
CA PHE A 41 -4.68 7.35 36.72
C PHE A 41 -6.03 7.29 37.46
N GLU A 42 -6.14 8.01 38.58
CA GLU A 42 -7.35 8.06 39.41
C GLU A 42 -7.90 6.66 39.79
N GLY A 43 -7.01 5.75 40.16
CA GLY A 43 -7.36 4.37 40.55
C GLY A 43 -7.73 3.45 39.38
N LYS A 44 -7.54 3.88 38.13
CA LYS A 44 -7.75 3.07 36.93
C LYS A 44 -6.43 2.82 36.20
N GLN A 45 -6.27 1.61 35.69
CA GLN A 45 -5.16 1.26 34.80
C GLN A 45 -5.55 1.65 33.36
N ILE A 46 -4.77 2.54 32.75
CA ILE A 46 -5.00 3.04 31.39
C ILE A 46 -3.77 2.75 30.53
N VAL A 47 -3.97 2.19 29.34
CA VAL A 47 -2.91 2.08 28.33
C VAL A 47 -2.92 3.36 27.47
N PRO A 48 -1.86 4.19 27.49
CA PRO A 48 -1.85 5.48 26.79
C PRO A 48 -2.18 5.37 25.29
N LEU A 49 -1.66 4.35 24.58
CA LEU A 49 -1.94 4.15 23.16
C LEU A 49 -3.43 3.87 22.88
N GLN A 50 -4.11 3.14 23.76
CA GLN A 50 -5.54 2.87 23.62
C GLN A 50 -6.36 4.13 23.85
N PHE A 51 -5.98 4.94 24.84
CA PHE A 51 -6.60 6.24 25.07
C PHE A 51 -6.35 7.21 23.90
N LEU A 52 -5.12 7.26 23.36
CA LEU A 52 -4.79 8.04 22.17
C LEU A 52 -5.69 7.65 20.99
N LYS A 53 -5.88 6.35 20.75
CA LYS A 53 -6.81 5.86 19.72
C LYS A 53 -8.23 6.39 19.91
N ALA A 54 -8.71 6.50 21.15
CA ALA A 54 -10.06 6.97 21.45
C ALA A 54 -10.25 8.48 21.22
N VAL A 55 -9.19 9.29 21.34
CA VAL A 55 -9.26 10.74 21.12
C VAL A 55 -8.96 11.15 19.67
N LEU A 56 -8.27 10.30 18.91
CA LEU A 56 -8.04 10.52 17.49
C LEU A 56 -9.35 10.38 16.69
N PRO A 57 -9.51 11.14 15.59
CA PRO A 57 -10.68 10.99 14.72
C PRO A 57 -10.75 9.56 14.18
N ASP A 58 -11.97 9.03 14.06
CA ASP A 58 -12.20 7.71 13.45
C ASP A 58 -11.61 7.71 12.03
N PRO A 59 -10.68 6.79 11.70
CA PRO A 59 -10.11 6.66 10.36
C PRO A 59 -11.17 6.58 9.25
N ALA A 60 -12.32 5.94 9.49
CA ALA A 60 -13.41 5.83 8.52
C ALA A 60 -14.06 7.20 8.22
N SER A 61 -14.05 8.12 9.18
CA SER A 61 -14.60 9.47 9.04
C SER A 61 -13.70 10.43 8.25
N LEU A 62 -12.47 10.04 7.92
CA LEU A 62 -11.50 10.90 7.24
C LEU A 62 -11.75 11.01 5.74
N GLY A 63 -12.42 10.03 5.13
CA GLY A 63 -12.72 9.97 3.69
C GLY A 63 -13.16 11.29 3.06
N PRO A 64 -14.22 11.97 3.56
CA PRO A 64 -14.69 13.23 2.97
C PRO A 64 -13.75 14.42 3.17
N ARG A 65 -12.78 14.34 4.09
CA ARG A 65 -11.83 15.43 4.39
C ARG A 65 -10.50 15.27 3.65
N THR A 66 -10.11 14.04 3.31
CA THR A 66 -8.83 13.75 2.68
C THR A 66 -8.85 14.17 1.21
N LYS A 67 -7.82 14.93 0.81
CA LYS A 67 -7.60 15.36 -0.57
C LYS A 67 -6.19 14.97 -1.02
N GLY A 68 -6.00 14.91 -2.33
CA GLY A 68 -4.73 14.56 -2.95
C GLY A 68 -4.76 13.17 -3.55
N LYS A 69 -3.58 12.68 -3.90
CA LYS A 69 -3.38 11.43 -4.65
C LYS A 69 -2.33 10.56 -3.99
N THR A 70 -2.49 9.26 -4.15
CA THR A 70 -1.45 8.28 -3.87
C THR A 70 -0.74 7.93 -5.18
N ASN A 71 0.55 7.61 -5.10
CA ASN A 71 1.29 6.99 -6.20
C ASN A 71 2.09 5.83 -5.63
N ILE A 72 1.81 4.62 -6.12
CA ILE A 72 2.46 3.38 -5.71
C ILE A 72 2.95 2.67 -6.95
N GLY A 73 4.21 2.27 -6.97
CA GLY A 73 4.81 1.61 -8.10
C GLY A 73 6.17 0.99 -7.78
N CYS A 74 6.76 0.38 -8.80
CA CYS A 74 8.02 -0.33 -8.73
C CYS A 74 8.94 0.12 -9.86
N ILE A 75 10.17 0.50 -9.53
CA ILE A 75 11.25 0.75 -10.50
C ILE A 75 12.13 -0.49 -10.56
N PHE A 76 12.29 -1.04 -11.77
CA PHE A 76 13.06 -2.22 -12.07
C PHE A 76 14.30 -1.84 -12.88
N GLN A 77 15.43 -2.45 -12.52
CA GLN A 77 16.67 -2.39 -13.29
C GLN A 77 17.11 -3.81 -13.61
N GLY A 78 17.29 -4.11 -14.88
CA GLY A 78 17.59 -5.46 -15.36
C GLY A 78 18.25 -5.47 -16.72
N VAL A 79 18.24 -6.65 -17.36
CA VAL A 79 18.78 -6.86 -18.71
C VAL A 79 17.70 -7.50 -19.57
N LYS A 80 17.51 -6.99 -20.78
CA LYS A 80 16.63 -7.56 -21.81
C LYS A 80 17.36 -7.48 -23.14
N ASP A 81 17.40 -8.58 -23.88
CA ASP A 81 18.12 -8.70 -25.17
C ASP A 81 19.60 -8.25 -25.03
N ASP A 82 20.27 -8.74 -23.99
CA ASP A 82 21.66 -8.43 -23.59
C ASP A 82 21.96 -6.94 -23.32
N LYS A 83 20.93 -6.09 -23.23
CA LYS A 83 21.08 -4.66 -22.97
C LYS A 83 20.50 -4.29 -21.60
N PRO A 84 21.18 -3.42 -20.83
CA PRO A 84 20.61 -2.84 -19.62
C PRO A 84 19.29 -2.14 -19.91
N ARG A 85 18.30 -2.34 -19.04
CA ARG A 85 16.99 -1.70 -19.11
C ARG A 85 16.57 -1.21 -17.73
N THR A 86 15.92 -0.05 -17.74
CA THR A 86 15.18 0.47 -16.60
C THR A 86 13.70 0.54 -17.00
N TYR A 87 12.82 0.20 -16.08
CA TYR A 87 11.38 0.18 -16.31
C TYR A 87 10.66 0.52 -15.01
N SER A 88 9.57 1.28 -15.07
CA SER A 88 8.70 1.56 -13.94
C SER A 88 7.26 1.23 -14.30
N VAL A 89 6.53 0.63 -13.36
CA VAL A 89 5.08 0.51 -13.41
C VAL A 89 4.48 1.06 -12.12
N TYR A 90 3.45 1.88 -12.25
CA TYR A 90 2.83 2.55 -11.11
C TYR A 90 1.35 2.83 -11.33
N ASN A 91 0.62 3.02 -10.24
CA ASN A 91 -0.76 3.50 -10.24
C ASN A 91 -0.84 4.84 -9.50
N VAL A 92 -1.66 5.76 -10.03
CA VAL A 92 -2.04 6.99 -9.34
C VAL A 92 -3.52 6.89 -8.98
N CYS A 93 -3.85 7.10 -7.72
CA CYS A 93 -5.22 6.97 -7.21
C CYS A 93 -5.62 8.24 -6.45
N ASP A 94 -6.82 8.77 -6.74
CA ASP A 94 -7.31 10.03 -6.16
C ASP A 94 -8.25 9.75 -4.99
N HIS A 95 -7.99 10.39 -3.84
CA HIS A 95 -8.80 10.18 -2.64
C HIS A 95 -10.27 10.57 -2.82
N GLN A 96 -10.55 11.63 -3.57
CA GLN A 96 -11.89 12.16 -3.72
C GLN A 96 -12.71 11.29 -4.68
N GLU A 97 -12.09 10.76 -5.74
CA GLU A 97 -12.76 9.82 -6.65
C GLU A 97 -13.09 8.50 -5.95
N CYS A 98 -12.16 7.95 -5.15
CA CYS A 98 -12.42 6.76 -4.34
C CYS A 98 -13.59 6.96 -3.38
N TYR A 99 -13.64 8.14 -2.73
CA TYR A 99 -14.68 8.44 -1.77
C TYR A 99 -16.04 8.60 -2.44
N LYS A 100 -16.09 9.20 -3.63
CA LYS A 100 -17.32 9.30 -4.43
C LYS A 100 -17.86 7.94 -4.85
N GLU A 101 -16.98 7.01 -5.22
CA GLU A 101 -17.38 5.69 -5.73
C GLU A 101 -17.84 4.75 -4.62
N VAL A 102 -17.02 4.58 -3.56
CA VAL A 102 -17.23 3.54 -2.54
C VAL A 102 -17.20 4.05 -1.10
N GLY A 103 -17.19 5.38 -0.90
CA GLY A 103 -17.19 5.98 0.45
C GLY A 103 -15.90 5.77 1.24
N SER A 104 -14.80 5.42 0.58
CA SER A 104 -13.51 5.18 1.23
C SER A 104 -12.37 5.98 0.60
N GLN A 105 -11.30 6.18 1.35
CA GLN A 105 -10.11 6.88 0.87
C GLN A 105 -9.20 5.94 0.04
N ALA A 106 -8.29 6.52 -0.75
CA ALA A 106 -7.45 5.79 -1.70
C ALA A 106 -6.57 4.67 -1.11
N ILE A 107 -6.12 4.73 0.15
CA ILE A 107 -5.38 3.65 0.84
C ILE A 107 -6.24 2.39 1.00
N SER A 108 -7.51 2.55 1.40
CA SER A 108 -8.44 1.40 1.50
C SER A 108 -8.81 0.90 0.11
N TYR A 109 -9.04 1.82 -0.84
CA TYR A 109 -9.37 1.49 -2.21
C TYR A 109 -8.27 0.66 -2.90
N THR A 110 -7.03 1.15 -2.86
CA THR A 110 -5.83 0.49 -3.43
C THR A 110 -5.50 -0.85 -2.79
N THR A 111 -6.04 -1.14 -1.61
CA THR A 111 -5.90 -2.47 -0.96
C THR A 111 -7.11 -3.36 -1.28
N GLY A 112 -8.31 -2.81 -1.24
CA GLY A 112 -9.57 -3.53 -1.41
C GLY A 112 -9.79 -4.04 -2.83
N VAL A 113 -9.48 -3.23 -3.84
CA VAL A 113 -9.62 -3.63 -5.26
C VAL A 113 -8.70 -4.83 -5.59
N PRO A 114 -7.40 -4.83 -5.29
CA PRO A 114 -6.55 -6.02 -5.47
C PRO A 114 -7.03 -7.25 -4.72
N ALA A 115 -7.58 -7.10 -3.51
CA ALA A 115 -8.14 -8.22 -2.75
C ALA A 115 -9.35 -8.84 -3.46
N MET A 116 -10.26 -8.00 -3.99
CA MET A 116 -11.40 -8.43 -4.80
C MET A 116 -10.94 -9.14 -6.08
N ILE A 117 -9.99 -8.55 -6.82
CA ILE A 117 -9.46 -9.14 -8.06
C ILE A 117 -8.79 -10.49 -7.76
N GLY A 118 -7.96 -10.58 -6.72
CA GLY A 118 -7.30 -11.84 -6.33
C GLY A 118 -8.31 -12.94 -6.00
N ALA A 119 -9.38 -12.61 -5.27
CA ALA A 119 -10.48 -13.54 -5.02
C ALA A 119 -11.17 -13.96 -6.33
N ALA A 120 -11.44 -13.02 -7.24
CA ALA A 120 -12.02 -13.31 -8.55
C ALA A 120 -11.12 -14.23 -9.40
N MET A 121 -9.79 -14.05 -9.38
CA MET A 121 -8.85 -14.93 -10.10
C MET A 121 -8.91 -16.37 -9.60
N ILE A 122 -9.05 -16.59 -8.29
CA ILE A 122 -9.20 -17.91 -7.70
C ILE A 122 -10.56 -18.52 -8.09
N MET A 123 -11.64 -17.76 -7.91
CA MET A 123 -13.01 -18.24 -8.15
C MET A 123 -13.29 -18.55 -9.63
N THR A 124 -12.69 -17.80 -10.55
CA THR A 124 -12.81 -18.02 -12.00
C THR A 124 -11.86 -19.09 -12.53
N GLY A 125 -11.01 -19.67 -11.68
CA GLY A 125 -10.08 -20.72 -12.06
C GLY A 125 -8.74 -20.23 -12.62
N LYS A 126 -8.60 -18.94 -12.94
CA LYS A 126 -7.39 -18.35 -13.55
C LYS A 126 -6.15 -18.54 -12.68
N TRP A 127 -6.29 -18.46 -11.35
CA TRP A 127 -5.21 -18.72 -10.37
C TRP A 127 -5.47 -19.97 -9.51
N LYS A 128 -6.20 -20.96 -10.03
CA LYS A 128 -6.52 -22.18 -9.26
C LYS A 128 -5.36 -23.16 -9.25
N ARG A 129 -4.61 -23.19 -8.14
CA ARG A 129 -3.49 -24.12 -7.89
C ARG A 129 -3.53 -24.62 -6.43
N PRO A 130 -3.38 -25.92 -6.14
CA PRO A 130 -3.36 -26.43 -4.77
C PRO A 130 -2.06 -26.06 -4.03
N GLY A 131 -2.14 -25.28 -2.95
CA GLY A 131 -0.98 -24.92 -2.14
C GLY A 131 -1.07 -23.49 -1.59
N VAL A 132 0.05 -22.98 -1.10
CA VAL A 132 0.20 -21.60 -0.62
C VAL A 132 1.17 -20.87 -1.53
N TYR A 133 0.75 -19.74 -2.06
CA TYR A 133 1.45 -19.04 -3.13
C TYR A 133 1.45 -17.53 -2.94
N ASN A 134 2.51 -16.89 -3.40
CA ASN A 134 2.56 -15.43 -3.54
C ASN A 134 2.08 -15.01 -4.94
N ILE A 135 1.71 -13.74 -5.07
CA ILE A 135 1.11 -13.21 -6.31
C ILE A 135 2.06 -13.33 -7.50
N GLU A 136 3.36 -13.12 -7.29
CA GLU A 136 4.38 -13.22 -8.34
C GLU A 136 4.58 -14.66 -8.88
N GLU A 137 3.91 -15.66 -8.32
CA GLU A 137 3.97 -17.06 -8.78
C GLU A 137 2.87 -17.41 -9.79
N PHE A 138 1.95 -16.49 -10.05
CA PHE A 138 0.88 -16.64 -11.03
C PHE A 138 1.12 -15.79 -12.27
N ASP A 139 0.39 -16.12 -13.34
CA ASP A 139 0.32 -15.28 -14.54
C ASP A 139 -0.26 -13.89 -14.18
N PRO A 140 0.49 -12.79 -14.35
CA PRO A 140 0.05 -11.45 -13.98
C PRO A 140 -0.97 -10.87 -14.96
N ASP A 141 -0.99 -11.31 -16.22
CA ASP A 141 -1.78 -10.69 -17.30
C ASP A 141 -3.26 -10.49 -16.94
N PRO A 142 -4.02 -11.53 -16.51
CA PRO A 142 -5.44 -11.35 -16.19
C PRO A 142 -5.69 -10.45 -14.97
N PHE A 143 -4.70 -10.32 -14.07
CA PHE A 143 -4.79 -9.42 -12.92
C PHE A 143 -4.53 -7.98 -13.33
N MET A 144 -3.54 -7.75 -14.19
CA MET A 144 -3.20 -6.44 -14.73
C MET A 144 -4.34 -5.88 -15.60
N ASP A 145 -5.02 -6.72 -16.38
CA ASP A 145 -6.23 -6.33 -17.11
C ASP A 145 -7.36 -5.93 -16.17
N ALA A 146 -7.58 -6.71 -15.11
CA ALA A 146 -8.61 -6.44 -14.11
C ALA A 146 -8.33 -5.15 -13.33
N LEU A 147 -7.07 -4.81 -13.03
CA LEU A 147 -6.73 -3.54 -12.40
C LEU A 147 -7.22 -2.34 -13.22
N ASN A 148 -7.02 -2.36 -14.55
CA ASN A 148 -7.54 -1.33 -15.45
C ASN A 148 -9.07 -1.27 -15.45
N GLN A 149 -9.73 -2.43 -15.40
CA GLN A 149 -11.19 -2.53 -15.40
C GLN A 149 -11.83 -2.04 -14.10
N PHE A 150 -11.22 -2.33 -12.95
CA PHE A 150 -11.80 -2.13 -11.63
C PHE A 150 -11.23 -0.92 -10.88
N GLY A 151 -10.83 0.11 -11.61
CA GLY A 151 -10.57 1.44 -11.04
C GLY A 151 -9.14 1.70 -10.57
N LEU A 152 -8.18 0.80 -10.86
CA LEU A 152 -6.76 0.99 -10.59
C LEU A 152 -5.92 0.92 -11.88
N PRO A 153 -6.15 1.82 -12.85
CA PRO A 153 -5.35 1.83 -14.07
C PRO A 153 -3.87 2.05 -13.75
N TRP A 154 -3.01 1.28 -14.39
CA TRP A 154 -1.56 1.37 -14.22
C TRP A 154 -0.90 2.01 -15.43
N HIS A 155 0.29 2.57 -15.20
CA HIS A 155 1.08 3.29 -16.18
C HIS A 155 2.49 2.73 -16.22
N GLU A 156 3.09 2.76 -17.41
CA GLU A 156 4.46 2.35 -17.65
C GLU A 156 5.35 3.56 -17.93
N ASP A 157 6.60 3.48 -17.50
CA ASP A 157 7.68 4.38 -17.90
C ASP A 157 8.93 3.56 -18.22
N PHE A 158 9.40 3.69 -19.47
CA PHE A 158 10.57 2.97 -19.99
C PHE A 158 11.88 3.72 -19.81
N ALA A 159 11.85 4.92 -19.23
CA ALA A 159 13.02 5.73 -18.88
C ALA A 159 12.80 6.48 -17.55
N PRO A 160 12.44 5.78 -16.45
CA PRO A 160 12.10 6.44 -15.21
C PRO A 160 13.33 7.03 -14.52
N THR A 161 13.12 8.11 -13.77
CA THR A 161 14.12 8.66 -12.85
C THR A 161 14.42 7.66 -11.74
N LEU A 162 15.69 7.36 -11.52
CA LEU A 162 16.13 6.43 -10.49
C LEU A 162 16.14 7.08 -9.10
N VAL A 163 15.98 6.23 -8.08
CA VAL A 163 16.16 6.60 -6.68
C VAL A 163 17.55 6.09 -6.27
N ASP A 164 18.47 7.00 -5.97
CA ASP A 164 19.84 6.62 -5.56
C ASP A 164 19.86 5.78 -4.26
#